data_AF-A0A2J7VLV6-F1
#
_entry.id   AF-A0A2J7VLV6-F1
#
_cell.length_a   1.000
_cell.length_b   1.000
_cell.length_c   1.000
_cell.angle_alpha   90.00
_cell.angle_beta   90.00
_cell.angle_gamma   90.00
#
_symmetry.space_group_name_H-M   'P 1'
#
loop_
_entity.id
_entity.type
_entity.pdbx_description
1 polymer ?
#
loop_
_entity_poly.entity_id
_entity_poly.type
_entity_poly.pdbx_seq_one_letter_code
_entity_poly.pdbx_strand_id
1 'polypeptide(L)'
;MPASSITFDQWIQIANAVGTWVAGFGTLAAVGISLWLVLDARRVRLKVRVGVYELIRGDGTSRMQFVNFDVTNLADRPITISAVGWVIGKGKGRRFASGCLRHAGRRAHSTRPRAEGELRY
;
A
#
# COMPACT_ATOMS: atom_id res chain seq x y z
N MET A 1 14.40 50.50 -43.66
CA MET A 1 13.93 49.91 -42.39
C MET A 1 15.17 49.50 -41.61
N PRO A 2 15.48 50.10 -40.45
CA PRO A 2 16.66 49.69 -39.69
C PRO A 2 16.47 48.25 -39.21
N ALA A 3 17.45 47.39 -39.49
CA ALA A 3 17.46 46.03 -38.98
C ALA A 3 17.65 46.08 -37.46
N SER A 4 16.63 45.65 -36.72
CA SER A 4 16.63 45.60 -35.26
C SER A 4 17.52 44.44 -34.79
N SER A 5 18.82 44.69 -34.67
CA SER A 5 19.72 43.81 -33.93
C SER A 5 19.42 43.95 -32.44
N ILE A 6 18.97 42.86 -31.81
CA ILE A 6 18.80 42.79 -30.36
C ILE A 6 20.15 43.07 -29.69
N THR A 7 20.20 44.04 -28.77
CA THR A 7 21.41 44.34 -28.00
C THR A 7 21.61 43.29 -26.91
N PHE A 8 22.86 43.11 -26.47
CA PHE A 8 23.23 42.10 -25.46
C PHE A 8 22.45 42.30 -24.14
N ASP A 9 22.25 43.55 -23.71
CA ASP A 9 21.48 43.86 -22.50
C ASP A 9 19.99 43.50 -22.64
N GLN A 10 19.40 43.74 -23.81
CA GLN A 10 18.00 43.39 -24.09
C GLN A 10 17.81 41.87 -24.06
N TRP A 11 18.78 41.10 -24.58
CA TRP A 11 18.75 39.65 -24.50
C TRP A 11 18.81 39.14 -23.05
N ILE A 12 19.67 39.72 -22.19
CA ILE A 12 19.77 39.36 -20.77
C ILE A 12 18.45 39.62 -20.04
N GLN A 13 17.78 40.75 -20.32
CA GLN A 13 16.49 41.07 -19.71
C GLN A 13 15.41 40.05 -20.08
N ILE A 14 15.36 39.63 -21.35
CA ILE A 14 14.45 38.57 -21.81
C ILE A 14 14.80 37.24 -21.13
N ALA A 15 16.08 36.89 -21.05
CA ALA A 15 16.54 35.68 -20.38
C ALA A 15 16.16 35.65 -18.89
N ASN A 16 16.29 36.77 -18.18
CA ASN A 16 15.89 36.90 -16.77
C ASN A 16 14.37 36.78 -16.59
N ALA A 17 13.58 37.41 -17.46
CA ALA A 17 12.12 37.33 -17.41
C ALA A 17 11.64 35.87 -17.64
N VAL A 18 12.22 35.19 -18.63
CA VAL A 18 11.94 33.77 -18.89
C VAL A 18 12.42 32.89 -17.73
N GLY A 19 13.61 33.14 -17.20
CA GLY A 19 14.16 32.40 -16.06
C GLY A 19 13.28 32.48 -14.81
N THR A 20 12.67 33.65 -14.56
CA THR A 20 11.75 33.85 -13.43
C THR A 20 10.48 33.01 -13.60
N TRP A 21 9.90 32.96 -14.81
CA TRP A 21 8.74 32.12 -15.10
C TRP A 21 9.06 30.63 -15.00
N VAL A 22 10.21 30.20 -15.54
CA VAL A 22 10.67 28.81 -15.44
C VAL A 22 10.89 28.40 -13.99
N ALA A 23 11.51 29.26 -13.17
CA ALA A 23 11.68 29.02 -11.74
C ALA A 23 10.35 28.92 -11.00
N GLY A 24 9.37 29.76 -11.36
CA GLY A 24 8.00 29.70 -10.84
C GLY A 24 7.32 28.36 -11.14
N PHE A 25 7.36 27.91 -12.40
CA PHE A 25 6.80 26.60 -12.78
C PHE A 25 7.53 25.44 -12.11
N GLY A 26 8.86 25.50 -11.98
CA GLY A 26 9.65 24.50 -11.28
C GLY A 26 9.23 24.37 -9.81
N THR A 27 8.98 25.50 -9.15
CA THR A 27 8.53 25.53 -7.75
C THR A 27 7.12 24.92 -7.62
N LEU A 28 6.19 25.28 -8.51
CA LEU A 28 4.84 24.72 -8.52
C LEU A 28 4.85 23.21 -8.77
N ALA A 29 5.68 22.75 -9.71
CA ALA A 29 5.85 21.33 -9.99
C ALA A 29 6.41 20.57 -8.78
N ALA A 30 7.44 21.12 -8.13
CA ALA A 30 8.04 20.52 -6.94
C ALA A 30 7.02 20.38 -5.80
N VAL A 31 6.24 21.42 -5.53
CA VAL A 31 5.17 21.40 -4.51
C VAL A 31 4.08 20.39 -4.91
N GLY A 32 3.67 20.37 -6.17
CA GLY A 32 2.68 19.43 -6.69
C GLY A 32 3.11 17.97 -6.54
N ILE A 33 4.37 17.66 -6.89
CA ILE A 33 4.94 16.32 -6.73
C ILE A 33 5.05 15.94 -5.25
N SER A 34 5.50 16.86 -4.40
CA SER A 34 5.56 16.65 -2.95
C SER A 34 4.18 16.30 -2.37
N LEU A 35 3.14 17.05 -2.74
CA LEU A 35 1.77 16.76 -2.32
C LEU A 35 1.28 15.42 -2.86
N TRP A 36 1.55 15.12 -4.13
CA TRP A 36 1.17 13.86 -4.76
C TRP A 36 1.80 12.66 -4.05
N LEU A 37 3.09 12.72 -3.71
CA LEU A 37 3.79 11.67 -2.97
C LEU A 37 3.18 11.45 -1.58
N VAL A 38 2.87 12.53 -0.86
CA VAL A 38 2.23 12.43 0.46
C VAL A 38 0.84 11.79 0.36
N LEU A 39 0.09 12.11 -0.69
CA LEU A 39 -1.25 11.54 -0.93
C LEU A 39 -1.19 10.07 -1.34
N ASP A 40 -0.26 9.67 -2.20
CA ASP A 40 -0.09 8.26 -2.57
C ASP A 40 0.37 7.42 -1.38
N ALA A 41 1.29 7.94 -0.56
CA ALA A 41 1.76 7.28 0.66
C ALA A 41 0.67 7.10 1.73
N ARG A 42 -0.45 7.85 1.66
CA ARG A 42 -1.62 7.67 2.53
C ARG A 42 -2.57 6.58 2.04
N ARG A 43 -2.42 6.09 0.81
CA ARG A 43 -3.29 5.05 0.28
C ARG A 43 -3.02 3.73 0.98
N VAL A 44 -4.05 3.21 1.62
CA VAL A 44 -4.05 1.90 2.24
C VAL A 44 -4.08 0.83 1.13
N ARG A 45 -2.97 0.11 0.95
CA ARG A 45 -2.87 -1.00 0.00
C ARG A 45 -2.92 -2.32 0.77
N LEU A 46 -4.08 -2.95 0.78
CA LEU A 46 -4.29 -4.26 1.38
C LEU A 46 -4.57 -5.28 0.28
N LYS A 47 -3.88 -6.42 0.34
CA LYS A 47 -4.20 -7.59 -0.49
C LYS A 47 -5.00 -8.56 0.36
N VAL A 48 -6.22 -8.84 -0.06
CA VAL A 48 -7.11 -9.78 0.63
C VAL A 48 -7.26 -11.02 -0.23
N ARG A 49 -6.98 -12.20 0.34
CA ARG A 49 -7.28 -13.50 -0.23
C ARG A 49 -8.25 -14.23 0.68
N VAL A 50 -9.28 -14.80 0.09
CA VAL A 50 -10.28 -15.59 0.80
C VAL A 50 -10.30 -16.98 0.19
N GLY A 51 -10.18 -18.00 1.04
CA GLY A 51 -10.22 -19.40 0.61
C GLY A 51 -10.99 -20.25 1.61
N VAL A 52 -11.59 -21.35 1.13
CA VAL A 52 -12.19 -22.37 1.99
C VAL A 52 -11.13 -23.43 2.22
N TYR A 53 -10.80 -23.68 3.48
CA TYR A 53 -9.80 -24.64 3.89
C TYR A 53 -10.48 -25.75 4.66
N GLU A 54 -10.04 -26.98 4.41
CA GLU A 54 -10.51 -28.15 5.10
C GLU A 54 -9.41 -28.65 6.04
N LEU A 55 -9.74 -28.75 7.33
CA LEU A 55 -8.78 -29.24 8.32
C LEU A 55 -8.84 -30.77 8.33
N ILE A 56 -7.83 -31.39 7.72
CA ILE A 56 -7.63 -32.84 7.74
C ILE A 56 -6.89 -33.19 9.03
N ARG A 57 -7.56 -33.88 9.95
CA ARG A 57 -6.91 -34.44 11.14
C ARG A 57 -6.11 -35.69 10.70
N GLY A 58 -5.02 -36.02 11.41
CA GLY A 58 -4.12 -37.13 11.03
C GLY A 58 -4.77 -38.53 10.95
N ASP A 59 -6.05 -38.65 11.32
CA ASP A 59 -6.89 -39.83 11.18
C ASP A 59 -7.66 -39.89 9.84
N GLY A 60 -7.42 -38.94 8.93
CA GLY A 60 -8.06 -38.88 7.61
C GLY A 60 -9.52 -38.42 7.62
N THR A 61 -10.10 -38.15 8.79
CA THR A 61 -11.44 -37.58 8.90
C THR A 61 -11.40 -36.06 8.81
N SER A 62 -12.01 -35.52 7.74
CA SER A 62 -12.27 -34.09 7.65
C SER A 62 -13.23 -33.69 8.76
N ARG A 63 -12.76 -32.80 9.65
CA ARG A 63 -13.51 -32.48 10.87
C ARG A 63 -14.09 -31.07 10.87
N MET A 64 -13.65 -30.19 9.96
CA MET A 64 -14.21 -28.84 9.86
C MET A 64 -13.72 -28.10 8.60
N GLN A 65 -14.66 -27.45 7.91
CA GLN A 65 -14.36 -26.46 6.87
C GLN A 65 -14.33 -25.07 7.51
N PHE A 66 -13.30 -24.29 7.21
CA PHE A 66 -13.17 -22.91 7.65
C PHE A 66 -12.98 -21.99 6.45
N VAL A 67 -13.51 -20.78 6.55
CA VAL A 67 -13.17 -19.70 5.63
C VAL A 67 -11.95 -18.98 6.20
N ASN A 68 -10.84 -19.06 5.49
CA ASN A 68 -9.62 -18.34 5.83
C ASN A 68 -9.61 -16.98 5.12
N PHE A 69 -9.33 -15.94 5.87
CA PHE A 69 -9.11 -14.57 5.37
C PHE A 69 -7.64 -14.23 5.55
N ASP A 70 -6.88 -14.24 4.47
CA ASP A 70 -5.49 -13.79 4.44
C ASP A 70 -5.47 -12.32 4.02
N VAL A 71 -5.03 -11.45 4.92
CA VAL A 71 -4.93 -10.01 4.69
C VAL A 71 -3.46 -9.62 4.82
N THR A 72 -2.84 -9.31 3.69
CA THR A 72 -1.45 -8.85 3.63
C THR A 72 -1.40 -7.34 3.48
N ASN A 73 -0.67 -6.66 4.35
CA ASN A 73 -0.33 -5.26 4.19
C ASN A 73 0.74 -5.09 3.11
N LEU A 74 0.42 -4.36 2.04
CA LEU A 74 1.36 -4.02 0.97
C LEU A 74 1.93 -2.61 1.11
N ALA A 75 1.50 -1.85 2.12
CA ALA A 75 2.00 -0.52 2.42
C ALA A 75 3.12 -0.57 3.46
N ASP A 76 4.02 0.42 3.43
CA ASP A 76 5.13 0.52 4.39
C ASP A 76 4.69 0.89 5.82
N ARG A 77 3.45 1.38 5.98
CA ARG A 77 2.92 1.81 7.29
C ARG A 77 2.17 0.67 7.98
N PRO A 78 2.27 0.54 9.32
CA PRO A 78 1.49 -0.45 10.06
C PRO A 78 -0.01 -0.14 9.95
N ILE A 79 -0.80 -1.13 9.53
CA ILE A 79 -2.26 -1.05 9.45
C ILE A 79 -2.85 -1.90 10.57
N THR A 80 -3.81 -1.34 11.30
CA THR A 80 -4.59 -2.09 12.29
C THR A 80 -5.89 -2.58 11.65
N ILE A 81 -6.08 -3.90 11.62
CA ILE A 81 -7.33 -4.52 11.15
C ILE A 81 -8.24 -4.73 12.36
N SER A 82 -9.28 -3.90 12.51
CA SER A 82 -10.18 -3.94 13.67
C SER A 82 -11.25 -5.04 13.57
N ALA A 83 -11.72 -5.31 12.35
CA ALA A 83 -12.74 -6.31 12.09
C ALA A 83 -12.64 -6.81 10.65
N VAL A 84 -13.08 -8.04 10.43
CA VAL A 84 -13.29 -8.62 9.10
C VAL A 84 -14.78 -8.91 8.97
N GLY A 85 -15.43 -8.26 8.00
CA GLY A 85 -16.83 -8.48 7.65
C GLY A 85 -16.94 -9.16 6.30
N TRP A 86 -17.90 -10.06 6.15
CA TRP A 86 -18.24 -10.67 4.87
C TRP A 86 -19.75 -10.73 4.69
N VAL A 87 -20.16 -10.73 3.42
CA VAL A 87 -21.58 -10.81 3.02
C VAL A 87 -21.80 -12.11 2.29
N ILE A 88 -22.78 -12.87 2.73
CA ILE A 88 -23.19 -14.13 2.09
C ILE A 88 -24.54 -13.90 1.40
N GLY A 89 -24.63 -14.26 0.11
CA GLY A 89 -25.85 -14.23 -0.69
C GLY A 89 -25.93 -13.13 -1.76
N LYS A 90 -26.93 -13.22 -2.66
CA LYS A 90 -27.24 -12.23 -3.72
C LYS A 90 -28.65 -11.64 -3.51
N GLY A 91 -28.85 -10.37 -3.91
CA GLY A 91 -30.17 -9.72 -3.88
C GLY A 91 -30.71 -9.38 -2.49
N LYS A 92 -32.02 -9.56 -2.27
CA LYS A 92 -32.73 -9.23 -1.02
C LYS A 92 -32.40 -10.17 0.16
N GLY A 93 -31.69 -11.28 -0.07
CA GLY A 93 -31.34 -12.27 0.96
C GLY A 93 -29.91 -12.14 1.53
N ARG A 94 -29.27 -10.98 1.40
CA ARG A 94 -27.90 -10.78 1.88
C ARG A 94 -27.85 -10.91 3.41
N ARG A 95 -26.99 -11.80 3.90
CA ARG A 95 -26.66 -11.93 5.32
C ARG A 95 -25.29 -11.34 5.55
N PHE A 96 -25.20 -10.43 6.51
CA PHE A 96 -23.95 -9.81 6.92
C PHE A 96 -23.42 -10.56 8.13
N ALA A 97 -22.15 -10.96 8.08
CA ALA A 97 -21.44 -11.52 9.21
C ALA A 97 -20.18 -10.69 9.43
N SER A 98 -19.90 -10.32 10.67
CA SER A 98 -18.69 -9.60 11.04
C SER A 98 -18.04 -10.25 12.25
N GLY A 99 -16.75 -10.53 12.13
CA GLY A 99 -15.90 -10.95 13.23
C GLY A 99 -15.08 -9.77 13.71
N CYS A 100 -15.20 -9.42 14.98
CA CYS A 100 -14.27 -8.49 15.62
C CYS A 100 -12.96 -9.22 15.90
N LEU A 101 -11.84 -8.69 15.40
CA LEU A 101 -10.52 -9.19 15.80
C LEU A 101 -10.16 -8.56 17.15
N ARG A 102 -10.66 -9.13 18.26
CA ARG A 102 -10.14 -8.78 19.59
C ARG A 102 -8.73 -9.38 19.74
N HIS A 103 -7.72 -8.51 19.80
CA HIS A 103 -6.33 -8.85 20.14
C HIS A 103 -5.68 -9.98 19.32
N ALA A 104 -5.38 -9.74 18.05
CA ALA A 104 -4.48 -10.60 17.25
C ALA A 104 -3.01 -10.10 17.26
N GLY A 105 -2.58 -9.39 18.31
CA GLY A 105 -1.29 -8.69 18.35
C GLY A 105 -0.09 -9.48 18.89
N ARG A 106 -0.09 -10.82 18.94
CA ARG A 106 0.96 -11.54 19.69
C ARG A 106 1.53 -12.84 19.09
N ARG A 107 1.41 -13.11 17.78
CA ARG A 107 2.04 -14.30 17.15
C ARG A 107 2.40 -14.11 15.67
N ALA A 108 3.21 -13.10 15.35
CA ALA A 108 3.84 -13.00 14.02
C ALA A 108 5.37 -12.84 14.14
N HIS A 109 5.99 -13.49 15.13
CA HIS A 109 7.44 -13.43 15.32
C HIS A 109 7.97 -14.73 15.97
N SER A 110 7.80 -15.89 15.34
CA SER A 110 8.63 -17.09 15.61
C SER A 110 8.27 -18.25 14.69
N THR A 111 8.79 -18.23 13.47
CA THR A 111 9.16 -19.46 12.74
C THR A 111 10.42 -19.18 11.94
N ARG A 112 11.52 -18.84 12.63
CA ARG A 112 12.83 -19.27 12.12
C ARG A 112 12.94 -20.75 12.46
N PRO A 113 13.16 -21.65 11.50
CA PRO A 113 13.50 -23.02 11.84
C PRO A 113 14.79 -22.99 12.65
N ARG A 114 14.72 -23.50 13.88
CA ARG A 114 15.89 -23.87 14.68
C ARG A 114 16.53 -25.03 13.92
N ALA A 115 17.53 -24.74 13.10
CA ALA A 115 18.43 -25.75 12.57
C ALA A 115 19.23 -26.29 13.76
N GLU A 116 18.69 -27.34 14.38
CA GLU A 116 19.51 -28.32 15.09
C GLU A 116 20.39 -29.01 14.05
N GLY A 117 21.69 -28.98 14.31
CA GLY A 117 22.72 -29.55 13.47
C GLY A 117 24.06 -29.48 14.20
N GLU A 118 24.05 -29.84 15.48
CA GLU A 118 25.25 -30.12 16.26
C GLU A 118 25.83 -31.44 15.71
N LEU A 119 26.69 -31.31 14.69
CA LEU A 119 27.50 -32.40 14.17
C LEU A 119 28.60 -32.70 15.19
N ARG A 120 28.36 -33.72 16.00
CA ARG A 120 29.42 -34.56 16.55
C ARG A 120 30.17 -35.20 15.37
N TYR A 121 31.45 -34.87 15.23
CA TYR A 121 32.55 -35.79 14.99
C TYR A 121 33.84 -35.14 15.51
#